data_AF-A0AA94V998-F1
#
_entry.id   AF-A0AA94V998-F1
#
_cell.length_a   1.000
_cell.length_b   1.000
_cell.length_c   1.000
_cell.angle_alpha   90.00
_cell.angle_beta   90.00
_cell.angle_gamma   90.00
#
_symmetry.space_group_name_H-M   'P 1'
#
loop_
_entity.id
_entity.type
_entity.pdbx_description
1 polymer ?
#
loop_
_entity_poly.entity_id
_entity_poly.type
_entity_poly.pdbx_seq_one_letter_code
_entity_poly.pdbx_strand_id
1 'polypeptide(L)' 'MRKRGIGGQTRGATDIKAPEPRSRGCSVALLYNTRRPHSSLDRQTPDRAYFNALTPMMVAA' A
#
# COMPACT_ATOMS: atom_id res chain seq x y z
N MET A 1 -35.70 -7.81 25.57
CA MET A 1 -35.61 -6.73 24.55
C MET A 1 -34.58 -5.69 24.99
N ARG A 2 -33.44 -5.53 24.28
CA ARG A 2 -32.46 -4.47 24.57
C ARG A 2 -32.72 -3.28 23.63
N LYS A 3 -33.18 -2.15 24.18
CA LYS A 3 -33.39 -0.90 23.45
C LYS A 3 -32.00 -0.27 23.19
N ARG A 4 -31.62 -0.08 21.93
CA ARG A 4 -30.43 0.68 21.56
C ARG A 4 -30.76 2.17 21.67
N GLY A 5 -30.19 2.84 22.67
CA GLY A 5 -30.25 4.30 22.79
C GLY A 5 -29.41 4.94 21.70
N ILE A 6 -30.02 5.81 20.92
CA ILE A 6 -29.32 6.68 19.95
C ILE A 6 -28.66 7.79 20.77
N GLY A 7 -27.44 7.52 21.26
CA GLY A 7 -26.57 8.54 21.82
C GLY A 7 -26.32 9.63 20.77
N GLY A 8 -26.47 10.88 21.18
CA GLY A 8 -26.51 12.06 20.32
C GLY A 8 -25.42 12.05 19.24
N GLN A 9 -25.84 11.93 18.00
CA GLN A 9 -24.96 12.16 16.86
C GLN A 9 -24.82 13.67 16.71
N THR A 10 -23.66 14.20 17.13
CA THR A 10 -23.30 15.61 17.04
C THR A 10 -23.21 16.02 15.56
N ARG A 11 -24.36 16.43 15.02
CA ARG A 11 -24.62 16.68 13.58
C ARG A 11 -24.20 18.08 13.09
N GLY A 12 -23.29 18.76 13.80
CA GLY A 12 -23.01 20.19 13.57
C GLY A 12 -21.54 20.62 13.68
N ALA A 13 -20.58 19.70 13.76
CA ALA A 13 -19.17 20.07 13.77
C ALA A 13 -18.68 20.29 12.32
N THR A 14 -18.68 21.54 11.85
CA THR A 14 -18.20 21.91 10.50
C THR A 14 -16.72 22.32 10.48
N ASP A 15 -16.04 22.37 11.64
CA ASP A 15 -14.59 22.64 11.75
C ASP A 15 -13.75 21.35 11.72
N ILE A 16 -14.04 20.44 10.79
CA ILE A 16 -13.15 19.31 10.53
C ILE A 16 -12.19 19.79 9.44
N LYS A 17 -10.97 20.17 9.84
CA LYS A 17 -9.87 20.36 8.90
C LYS A 17 -9.80 19.16 7.96
N ALA A 18 -9.62 19.41 6.67
CA ALA A 18 -9.44 18.35 5.68
C ALA A 18 -8.40 17.35 6.19
N PRO A 19 -8.67 16.04 6.14
CA PRO A 19 -7.72 15.04 6.62
C PRO A 19 -6.37 15.23 5.92
N GLU A 20 -5.36 15.58 6.70
CA GLU A 20 -4.00 15.73 6.20
C GLU A 20 -3.49 14.33 5.78
N PRO A 21 -2.96 14.17 4.55
CA PRO A 21 -2.48 12.89 4.06
C PRO A 21 -1.26 12.45 4.87
N ARG A 22 -1.49 11.67 5.92
CA ARG A 22 -0.41 11.01 6.66
C ARG A 22 0.27 10.03 5.73
N SER A 23 1.51 10.31 5.35
CA SER A 23 2.36 9.35 4.63
C SER A 23 2.39 8.04 5.41
N ARG A 24 1.84 6.96 4.83
CA ARG A 24 1.71 5.64 5.47
C ARG A 24 3.02 4.85 5.49
N GLY A 25 4.16 5.50 5.23
CA GLY A 25 5.42 4.83 4.94
C GLY A 25 5.33 3.90 3.73
N CYS A 26 6.45 3.31 3.32
CA CYS A 26 6.39 2.20 2.38
C CYS A 26 5.72 1.02 3.09
N SER A 27 4.66 0.46 2.50
CA SER A 27 4.03 -0.74 3.05
C SER A 27 5.06 -1.88 3.14
N VAL A 28 4.87 -2.80 4.09
CA VAL A 28 5.74 -3.97 4.25
C VAL A 28 5.83 -4.76 2.93
N ALA A 29 4.73 -4.88 2.20
CA ALA A 29 4.71 -5.50 0.88
C ALA A 29 5.60 -4.76 -0.13
N LEU A 30 5.51 -3.43 -0.20
CA LEU A 30 6.35 -2.65 -1.11
C LEU A 30 7.84 -2.81 -0.78
N LEU A 31 8.20 -2.76 0.50
CA LEU A 31 9.58 -2.95 0.96
C LEU A 31 10.10 -4.36 0.62
N TYR A 32 9.33 -5.39 0.92
CA TYR A 32 9.66 -6.78 0.65
C TYR A 32 9.87 -7.01 -0.85
N ASN A 33 8.94 -6.52 -1.67
CA ASN A 33 8.95 -6.76 -3.10
C ASN A 33 10.05 -6.01 -3.84
N THR A 34 10.46 -4.82 -3.38
CA THR A 34 11.36 -3.92 -4.17
C THR A 34 12.76 -3.72 -3.58
N ARG A 35 12.96 -3.97 -2.28
CA ARG A 35 14.23 -3.64 -1.61
C ARG A 35 14.95 -4.83 -0.99
N ARG A 36 14.28 -5.98 -0.87
CA ARG A 36 14.85 -7.15 -0.21
C ARG A 36 15.44 -8.12 -1.24
N PRO A 37 16.77 -8.31 -1.28
CA PRO A 37 17.38 -9.36 -2.09
C PRO A 37 17.13 -10.73 -1.45
N HIS A 38 16.71 -11.71 -2.26
CA HIS A 38 16.43 -13.07 -1.80
C HIS A 38 17.48 -14.05 -2.35
N SER A 39 18.15 -14.81 -1.48
CA SER A 39 19.17 -15.78 -1.91
C SER A 39 18.62 -16.87 -2.84
N SER A 40 17.34 -17.24 -2.70
CA SER A 40 16.65 -18.19 -3.58
C SER A 40 16.35 -17.63 -4.98
N LEU A 41 16.51 -16.32 -5.19
CA LEU A 41 16.31 -15.62 -6.46
C LEU A 41 17.64 -15.02 -6.95
N ASP A 42 18.78 -15.66 -6.68
CA ASP A 42 20.11 -15.14 -7.01
C ASP A 42 20.39 -13.74 -6.45
N ARG A 43 19.87 -13.47 -5.24
CA ARG A 43 19.91 -12.16 -4.57
C ARG A 43 19.14 -11.07 -5.32
N GLN A 44 18.23 -11.43 -6.21
CA GLN A 44 17.28 -10.51 -6.82
C GLN A 44 16.05 -10.31 -5.90
N THR A 45 15.36 -9.20 -6.14
CA THR A 45 14.07 -8.89 -5.52
C THR A 45 12.94 -9.58 -6.29
N PRO A 46 11.80 -9.90 -5.65
CA PRO A 46 10.70 -10.58 -6.33
C PRO A 46 10.11 -9.76 -7.48
N ASP A 47 10.11 -8.42 -7.37
CA ASP A 47 9.69 -7.55 -8.47
C ASP A 47 10.57 -7.75 -9.72
N ARG A 48 11.89 -7.83 -9.53
CA ARG A 48 12.86 -8.06 -10.59
C ARG A 48 12.79 -9.48 -11.16
N ALA A 49 12.67 -10.49 -10.31
CA ALA A 49 12.65 -11.88 -10.75
C ALA A 49 11.38 -12.24 -11.54
N TYR A 50 10.22 -11.72 -11.14
CA TYR A 50 8.95 -12.08 -11.76
C TYR A 50 8.44 -11.04 -12.77
N PHE A 51 8.61 -9.74 -12.53
CA PHE A 51 8.03 -8.70 -13.38
C PHE A 51 9.02 -8.15 -14.42
N ASN A 52 10.32 -8.11 -14.15
CA ASN A 52 11.30 -7.78 -15.20
C ASN A 52 11.53 -8.96 -16.14
N ALA A 53 11.28 -10.20 -15.71
CA ALA A 53 11.18 -11.36 -16.60
C ALA A 53 9.98 -11.25 -17.57
N LEU A 54 9.01 -10.37 -17.27
CA LEU A 54 7.80 -10.15 -18.07
C LEU A 54 7.90 -8.94 -19.01
N THR A 55 9.03 -8.23 -19.12
CA THR A 55 9.24 -7.19 -20.14
C THR A 55 9.91 -7.79 -21.40
N PRO A 56 9.46 -7.43 -22.61
CA PRO A 56 9.08 -8.38 -23.67
C PRO A 56 10.00 -8.33 -24.90
N MET A 57 9.75 -9.21 -25.88
CA MET A 57 10.30 -9.17 -27.24
C MET A 57 10.57 -7.72 -27.74
N MET A 58 11.85 -7.38 -27.92
CA MET A 58 12.42 -6.20 -28.62
C MET A 58 11.83 -4.80 -28.34
N VAL A 59 12.63 -3.92 -27.73
CA VAL A 59 12.60 -2.48 -28.04
C VAL A 59 13.59 -2.26 -29.20
N ALA A 60 13.08 -1.94 -30.40
CA ALA A 60 13.88 -1.48 -31.53
C ALA A 60 14.27 0.00 -31.33
N ALA A 61 15.51 0.33 -31.68
CA ALA A 61 16.12 1.66 -31.58
C ALA A 61 15.62 2.64 -32.66
#